data_AF-A0A5N5D361-F1
#
_entry.id   AF-A0A5N5D361-F1
#
_cell.length_a   1.000
_cell.length_b   1.000
_cell.length_c   1.000
_cell.angle_alpha   90.00
_cell.angle_beta   90.00
_cell.angle_gamma   90.00
#
_symmetry.space_group_name_H-M   'P 1'
#
loop_
_entity.id
_entity.type
_entity.pdbx_description
1 polymer ?
#
loop_
_entity_poly.entity_id
_entity_poly.type
_entity_poly.pdbx_seq_one_letter_code
_entity_poly.pdbx_strand_id
1 'polypeptide(L)'
;MVLGAYPETDIIAPEVYCEICSYFMTRIGRSPKSDEITGSLPLICLKYSNAHGALQWTETIANALQRRFDDNIVLQIFLSALYYTIDDVSMDTPTTSLSNALMWACRSLVKVVRIPGELVETPRSGAPEVLGFEYLQDVLKDQLDSLRKKSNPLLNYPLDGFVSLIRAALDLTSVCQMEKIKDAVWLRLLFTLMEHHFELQAKEGEKVAREALNNLLIEKPSGYSQAGQTISATEDGADESPDELTPMGGGGSQTANGNPELVIDTKKTSVSLETLQQTHLFPPDILEQYQRLASVFPEKEEWCARAIAVFLHVLYKESLGSRNATNLFGELKMQRRLRMIYWGRENVDQLTAADMISVIYRK
;
A
#
# COMPACT_ATOMS: atom_id res chain seq x y z
N MET A 1 -17.00 5.87 -3.81
CA MET A 1 -17.17 5.25 -2.49
C MET A 1 -16.19 5.90 -1.53
N VAL A 2 -16.55 6.05 -0.24
CA VAL A 2 -15.79 6.80 0.77
C VAL A 2 -15.48 5.85 1.93
N LEU A 3 -14.64 4.86 1.65
CA LEU A 3 -13.93 4.10 2.67
C LEU A 3 -12.47 4.49 2.49
N GLY A 4 -11.90 5.20 3.46
CA GLY A 4 -10.57 5.82 3.42
C GLY A 4 -10.27 6.45 4.79
N ALA A 5 -9.01 6.77 5.07
CA ALA A 5 -8.66 7.45 6.32
C ALA A 5 -9.14 8.91 6.26
N TYR A 6 -9.96 9.30 7.23
CA TYR A 6 -10.40 10.69 7.41
C TYR A 6 -10.06 11.11 8.85
N PRO A 7 -8.88 11.68 9.11
CA PRO A 7 -8.49 12.09 10.46
C PRO A 7 -9.48 13.10 11.07
N GLU A 8 -10.15 13.91 10.25
CA GLU A 8 -11.24 14.81 10.66
C GLU A 8 -12.56 14.10 11.04
N THR A 9 -12.57 12.76 11.02
CA THR A 9 -13.68 11.90 11.48
C THR A 9 -13.31 11.08 12.70
N ASP A 10 -12.20 11.40 13.38
CA ASP A 10 -11.92 10.86 14.70
C ASP A 10 -12.93 11.38 15.72
N ILE A 11 -13.99 10.60 15.89
CA ILE A 11 -15.13 10.86 16.78
C ILE A 11 -15.20 9.83 17.91
N ILE A 12 -14.15 9.03 18.09
CA ILE A 12 -14.16 7.86 18.96
C ILE A 12 -13.43 8.20 20.25
N ALA A 13 -14.13 8.11 21.37
CA ALA A 13 -13.50 8.30 22.67
C ALA A 13 -12.45 7.20 22.94
N PRO A 14 -11.31 7.52 23.57
CA PRO A 14 -10.23 6.58 23.84
C PRO A 14 -10.53 5.61 25.01
N GLU A 15 -11.79 5.52 25.44
CA GLU A 15 -12.23 4.73 26.60
C GLU A 15 -13.57 4.05 26.33
N VAL A 16 -13.75 2.89 26.96
CA VAL A 16 -15.02 2.15 26.95
C VAL A 16 -15.65 2.25 28.33
N TYR A 17 -16.95 2.47 28.35
CA TYR A 17 -17.71 2.66 29.58
C TYR A 17 -18.84 1.64 29.69
N CYS A 18 -19.22 1.31 30.92
CA CYS A 18 -20.44 0.54 31.15
C CYS A 18 -21.69 1.35 30.78
N GLU A 19 -22.81 0.67 30.59
CA GLU A 19 -24.09 1.27 30.17
C GLU A 19 -24.55 2.43 31.07
N ILE A 20 -24.40 2.28 32.39
CA ILE A 20 -24.80 3.33 33.35
C ILE A 20 -23.92 4.56 33.19
N CYS A 21 -22.60 4.38 33.08
CA CYS A 21 -21.67 5.48 32.90
C CYS A 21 -21.91 6.19 31.56
N SER A 22 -22.07 5.43 30.46
CA SER A 22 -22.32 6.01 29.14
C SER A 22 -23.62 6.81 29.10
N TYR A 23 -24.68 6.33 29.76
CA TYR A 23 -25.92 7.09 29.92
C TYR A 23 -25.71 8.45 30.60
N PHE A 24 -24.98 8.48 31.72
CA PHE A 24 -24.70 9.73 32.43
C PHE A 24 -23.82 10.68 31.62
N MET A 25 -22.75 10.17 30.98
CA MET A 25 -21.86 11.00 30.17
C MET A 25 -22.56 11.59 28.95
N THR A 26 -23.38 10.81 28.24
CA THR A 26 -24.16 11.32 27.10
C THR A 26 -25.17 12.40 27.54
N ARG A 27 -25.75 12.29 28.75
CA ARG A 27 -26.66 13.32 29.28
C ARG A 27 -25.95 14.59 29.73
N ILE A 28 -24.77 14.46 30.33
CA ILE A 28 -23.94 15.59 30.77
C ILE A 28 -23.22 16.25 29.58
N GLY A 29 -22.99 15.49 28.51
CA GLY A 29 -22.26 15.91 27.32
C GLY A 29 -20.74 15.93 27.50
N ARG A 30 -20.20 15.32 28.57
CA ARG A 30 -18.76 15.34 28.89
C ARG A 30 -18.24 14.04 29.50
N SER A 31 -16.99 13.70 29.19
CA SER A 31 -16.23 12.60 29.83
C SER A 31 -15.66 13.05 31.19
N PRO A 32 -15.21 12.11 32.05
CA PRO A 32 -14.47 12.44 33.27
C PRO A 32 -13.18 13.23 33.01
N LYS A 33 -12.63 13.12 31.79
CA LYS A 33 -11.45 13.85 31.32
C LYS A 33 -11.79 15.19 30.65
N SER A 34 -13.07 15.59 30.68
CA SER A 34 -13.61 16.82 30.08
C SER A 34 -13.67 16.82 28.55
N ASP A 35 -13.58 15.66 27.90
CA ASP A 35 -13.85 15.53 26.46
C ASP A 35 -15.35 15.73 26.21
N GLU A 36 -15.70 16.30 25.06
CA GLU A 36 -17.10 16.44 24.65
C GLU A 36 -17.68 15.08 24.22
N ILE A 37 -18.86 14.74 24.75
CA ILE A 37 -19.55 13.48 24.43
C ILE A 37 -20.88 13.81 23.76
N THR A 38 -20.97 13.57 22.45
CA THR A 38 -22.18 13.80 21.66
C THR A 38 -23.15 12.61 21.70
N GLY A 39 -22.65 11.41 21.99
CA GLY A 39 -23.46 10.19 22.01
C GLY A 39 -22.68 8.97 22.47
N SER A 40 -23.41 7.88 22.71
CA SER A 40 -22.84 6.58 23.09
C SER A 40 -23.45 5.47 22.25
N LEU A 41 -22.59 4.63 21.67
CA LEU A 41 -23.01 3.47 20.89
C LEU A 41 -22.98 2.20 21.75
N PRO A 42 -24.11 1.51 21.93
CA PRO A 42 -24.13 0.25 22.68
C PRO A 42 -23.44 -0.84 21.85
N LEU A 43 -22.59 -1.67 22.47
CA LEU A 43 -21.92 -2.81 21.82
C LEU A 43 -22.90 -3.99 21.64
N ILE A 44 -23.95 -3.80 20.83
CA ILE A 44 -25.00 -4.78 20.53
C ILE A 44 -24.97 -5.18 19.05
N CYS A 45 -25.07 -6.49 18.77
CA CYS A 45 -24.95 -6.98 17.40
C CYS A 45 -26.07 -6.42 16.52
N LEU A 46 -25.71 -5.53 15.59
CA LEU A 46 -26.66 -4.83 14.72
C LEU A 46 -27.47 -5.77 13.83
N LYS A 47 -26.93 -6.95 13.48
CA LYS A 47 -27.65 -7.97 12.70
C LYS A 47 -28.92 -8.48 13.41
N TYR A 48 -28.90 -8.54 14.74
CA TYR A 48 -30.04 -9.01 15.54
C TYR A 48 -30.87 -7.86 16.11
N SER A 49 -30.36 -6.64 15.98
CA SER A 49 -31.16 -5.46 16.25
C SER A 49 -32.24 -5.34 15.18
N ASN A 50 -33.45 -5.00 15.59
CA ASN A 50 -34.48 -4.58 14.66
C ASN A 50 -33.99 -3.36 13.85
N ALA A 51 -34.72 -2.97 12.79
CA ALA A 51 -34.38 -1.80 11.97
C ALA A 51 -34.13 -0.52 12.80
N HIS A 52 -34.68 -0.45 14.01
CA HIS A 52 -34.49 0.64 14.96
C HIS A 52 -33.05 0.79 15.47
N GLY A 53 -32.31 -0.30 15.76
CA GLY A 53 -30.95 -0.14 16.29
C GLY A 53 -29.93 0.34 15.26
N ALA A 54 -30.05 -0.12 14.02
CA ALA A 54 -29.24 0.40 12.92
C ALA A 54 -29.55 1.88 12.64
N LEU A 55 -30.82 2.27 12.72
CA LEU A 55 -31.24 3.67 12.57
C LEU A 55 -30.71 4.55 13.72
N GLN A 56 -30.80 4.08 14.97
CA GLN A 56 -30.26 4.79 16.13
C GLN A 56 -28.74 4.96 16.06
N TRP A 57 -28.00 3.94 15.62
CA TRP A 57 -26.57 4.06 15.35
C TRP A 57 -26.30 5.10 14.28
N THR A 58 -27.01 5.02 13.15
CA THR A 58 -26.85 5.97 12.04
C THR A 58 -27.09 7.40 12.51
N GLU A 59 -28.17 7.66 13.24
CA GLU A 59 -28.48 9.00 13.75
C GLU A 59 -27.44 9.50 14.77
N THR A 60 -27.01 8.64 15.69
CA THR A 60 -25.99 9.00 16.69
C THR A 60 -24.67 9.37 16.02
N ILE A 61 -24.22 8.57 15.05
CA ILE A 61 -22.99 8.80 14.30
C ILE A 61 -23.14 10.04 13.41
N ALA A 62 -24.27 10.20 12.73
CA ALA A 62 -24.53 11.38 11.90
C ALA A 62 -24.45 12.66 12.74
N ASN A 63 -25.03 12.67 13.94
CA ASN A 63 -24.94 13.82 14.85
C ASN A 63 -23.49 14.07 15.32
N ALA A 64 -22.73 13.03 15.67
CA ALA A 64 -21.32 13.16 16.02
C ALA A 64 -20.47 13.69 14.85
N LEU A 65 -20.80 13.31 13.61
CA LEU A 65 -20.19 13.84 12.39
C LEU A 65 -20.76 15.21 11.96
N GLN A 66 -21.59 15.83 12.79
CA GLN A 66 -22.27 17.11 12.52
C GLN A 66 -23.12 17.10 11.24
N ARG A 67 -23.66 15.94 10.87
CA ARG A 67 -24.48 15.71 9.67
C ARG A 67 -23.82 16.18 8.37
N ARG A 68 -22.49 16.13 8.31
CA ARG A 68 -21.71 16.50 7.13
C ARG A 68 -21.84 15.49 5.96
N PHE A 69 -22.38 14.31 6.23
CA PHE A 69 -22.48 13.21 5.28
C PHE A 69 -23.92 12.71 5.15
N ASP A 70 -24.23 12.16 3.98
CA ASP A 70 -25.52 11.53 3.70
C ASP A 70 -25.72 10.26 4.55
N ASP A 71 -26.92 10.06 5.09
CA ASP A 71 -27.25 8.95 5.97
C ASP A 71 -26.91 7.57 5.35
N ASN A 72 -26.96 7.44 4.03
CA ASN A 72 -26.64 6.18 3.33
C ASN A 72 -25.15 5.82 3.35
N ILE A 73 -24.26 6.78 3.67
CA ILE A 73 -22.80 6.57 3.72
C ILE A 73 -22.22 6.74 5.13
N VAL A 74 -22.99 7.23 6.10
CA VAL A 74 -22.54 7.46 7.49
C VAL A 74 -21.91 6.21 8.11
N LEU A 75 -22.54 5.03 7.93
CA LEU A 75 -22.01 3.78 8.47
C LEU A 75 -20.72 3.32 7.76
N GLN A 76 -20.54 3.67 6.48
CA GLN A 76 -19.29 3.40 5.76
C GLN A 76 -18.15 4.23 6.35
N ILE A 77 -18.38 5.54 6.50
CA ILE A 77 -17.42 6.47 7.07
C ILE A 77 -17.03 6.05 8.49
N PHE A 78 -18.02 5.68 9.30
CA PHE A 78 -17.75 5.21 10.66
C PHE A 78 -16.97 3.89 10.70
N LEU A 79 -17.24 2.96 9.79
CA LEU A 79 -16.44 1.73 9.67
C LEU A 79 -14.98 2.04 9.33
N SER A 80 -14.74 2.99 8.44
CA SER A 80 -13.37 3.46 8.13
C SER A 80 -12.70 4.14 9.33
N ALA A 81 -13.42 4.99 10.07
CA ALA A 81 -12.91 5.63 11.29
C ALA A 81 -12.54 4.58 12.36
N LEU A 82 -13.36 3.54 12.53
CA LEU A 82 -13.05 2.43 13.44
C LEU A 82 -11.76 1.70 13.03
N TYR A 83 -11.59 1.37 11.75
CA TYR A 83 -10.36 0.72 11.28
C TYR A 83 -9.12 1.59 11.43
N TYR A 84 -9.25 2.89 11.20
CA TYR A 84 -8.16 3.85 11.44
C TYR A 84 -7.80 3.94 12.93
N THR A 85 -8.80 4.03 13.82
CA THR A 85 -8.58 4.09 15.27
C THR A 85 -7.93 2.80 15.79
N ILE A 86 -8.30 1.63 15.25
CA ILE A 86 -7.65 0.36 15.61
C ILE A 86 -6.16 0.37 15.24
N ASP A 87 -5.79 0.96 14.10
CA ASP A 87 -4.39 1.08 13.70
C ASP A 87 -3.60 1.94 14.67
N ASP A 88 -4.13 3.10 15.01
CA ASP A 88 -3.51 4.04 15.94
C ASP A 88 -3.31 3.40 17.32
N VAL A 89 -4.37 2.82 17.90
CA VAL A 89 -4.31 2.17 19.22
C VAL A 89 -3.40 0.94 19.25
N SER A 90 -3.31 0.19 18.14
CA SER A 90 -2.51 -1.05 18.07
C SER A 90 -1.01 -0.81 17.96
N MET A 91 -0.57 0.39 17.56
CA MET A 91 0.86 0.73 17.48
C MET A 91 1.45 1.01 18.88
N ASP A 92 0.63 1.52 19.81
CA ASP A 92 1.14 2.03 21.09
C ASP A 92 0.97 1.08 22.28
N THR A 93 -0.02 0.18 22.29
CA THR A 93 -0.25 -0.70 23.45
C THR A 93 -0.86 -2.07 23.10
N PRO A 94 -0.44 -3.17 23.78
CA PRO A 94 -1.03 -4.49 23.58
C PRO A 94 -2.49 -4.54 24.06
N THR A 95 -3.39 -5.00 23.18
CA THR A 95 -4.81 -5.36 23.39
C THR A 95 -5.48 -4.82 24.66
N THR A 96 -5.98 -3.60 24.58
CA THR A 96 -6.81 -2.97 25.62
C THR A 96 -8.29 -3.37 25.48
N SER A 97 -9.10 -3.09 26.51
CA SER A 97 -10.57 -3.21 26.42
C SER A 97 -11.16 -2.39 25.27
N LEU A 98 -10.53 -1.25 24.92
CA LEU A 98 -10.90 -0.43 23.77
C LEU A 98 -10.67 -1.17 22.45
N SER A 99 -9.47 -1.72 22.22
CA SER A 99 -9.16 -2.49 21.00
C SER A 99 -10.16 -3.63 20.77
N ASN A 100 -10.52 -4.36 21.84
CA ASN A 100 -11.54 -5.41 21.77
C ASN A 100 -12.93 -4.87 21.42
N ALA A 101 -13.33 -3.74 21.99
CA ALA A 101 -14.61 -3.09 21.67
C ALA A 101 -14.67 -2.60 20.22
N LEU A 102 -13.59 -1.98 19.73
CA LEU A 102 -13.49 -1.50 18.34
C LEU A 102 -13.56 -2.66 17.34
N MET A 103 -12.78 -3.73 17.56
CA MET A 103 -12.83 -4.95 16.73
C MET A 103 -14.23 -5.57 16.73
N TRP A 104 -14.88 -5.61 17.90
CA TRP A 104 -16.24 -6.11 18.01
C TRP A 104 -17.24 -5.23 17.22
N ALA A 105 -17.07 -3.90 17.26
CA ALA A 105 -17.90 -2.96 16.54
C ALA A 105 -17.72 -3.12 15.02
N CYS A 106 -16.49 -3.22 14.52
CA CYS A 106 -16.20 -3.50 13.10
C CYS A 106 -16.90 -4.77 12.62
N ARG A 107 -16.72 -5.89 13.31
CA ARG A 107 -17.32 -7.20 12.96
C ARG A 107 -18.85 -7.21 12.97
N SER A 108 -19.45 -6.34 13.76
CA SER A 108 -20.91 -6.17 13.82
C SER A 108 -21.39 -5.26 12.70
N LEU A 109 -20.69 -4.14 12.48
CA LEU A 109 -21.04 -3.11 11.51
C LEU A 109 -20.85 -3.55 10.06
N VAL A 110 -19.74 -4.24 9.76
CA VAL A 110 -19.40 -4.72 8.40
C VAL A 110 -20.51 -5.58 7.77
N LYS A 111 -21.34 -6.23 8.58
CA LYS A 111 -22.47 -7.08 8.15
C LYS A 111 -23.73 -6.32 7.76
N VAL A 112 -23.83 -5.04 8.14
CA VAL A 112 -25.01 -4.20 7.90
C VAL A 112 -24.69 -3.00 7.03
N VAL A 113 -23.40 -2.66 6.84
CA VAL A 113 -22.97 -1.61 5.94
C VAL A 113 -23.37 -1.95 4.50
N ARG A 114 -23.96 -0.96 3.84
CA ARG A 114 -24.29 -1.01 2.42
C ARG A 114 -23.47 0.00 1.66
N ILE A 115 -23.03 -0.36 0.47
CA ILE A 115 -22.25 0.47 -0.45
C ILE A 115 -22.94 0.51 -1.82
N PRO A 116 -22.66 1.51 -2.67
CA PRO A 116 -23.12 1.48 -4.06
C PRO A 116 -22.64 0.19 -4.75
N GLY A 117 -23.51 -0.48 -5.52
CA GLY A 117 -23.26 -1.80 -6.11
C GLY A 117 -22.05 -1.88 -7.06
N GLU A 118 -21.64 -0.75 -7.63
CA GLU A 118 -20.35 -0.65 -8.34
C GLU A 118 -19.35 0.16 -7.52
N LEU A 119 -18.14 -0.40 -7.36
CA LEU A 119 -16.96 0.34 -6.94
C LEU A 119 -16.54 1.27 -8.09
N VAL A 120 -17.30 2.34 -8.32
CA VAL A 120 -17.06 3.26 -9.44
C VAL A 120 -15.76 4.03 -9.20
N GLU A 121 -14.85 3.97 -10.17
CA GLU A 121 -13.78 4.96 -10.35
C GLU A 121 -14.45 6.33 -10.48
N THR A 122 -14.22 7.24 -9.53
CA THR A 122 -14.61 8.67 -9.50
C THR A 122 -15.63 9.15 -10.55
N PRO A 123 -16.75 9.79 -10.17
CA PRO A 123 -17.85 10.09 -11.08
C PRO A 123 -17.37 10.91 -12.28
N ARG A 124 -17.29 10.27 -13.46
CA ARG A 124 -17.18 10.98 -14.74
C ARG A 124 -18.48 11.73 -14.95
N SER A 125 -18.37 13.04 -15.12
CA SER A 125 -19.46 13.98 -15.36
C SER A 125 -20.55 13.40 -16.28
N GLY A 126 -21.73 13.17 -15.71
CA GLY A 126 -22.88 12.52 -16.34
C GLY A 126 -23.70 11.86 -15.25
N ALA A 127 -24.95 12.31 -15.05
CA ALA A 127 -25.78 11.92 -13.92
C ALA A 127 -25.79 10.39 -13.71
N PRO A 128 -25.46 9.88 -12.52
CA PRO A 128 -25.42 8.45 -12.28
C PRO A 128 -26.85 7.90 -12.31
N GLU A 129 -27.09 6.89 -13.14
CA GLU A 129 -28.20 5.97 -12.89
C GLU A 129 -28.07 5.50 -11.44
N VAL A 130 -29.17 5.54 -10.69
CA VAL A 130 -29.20 5.18 -9.27
C VAL A 130 -28.87 3.70 -9.15
N LEU A 131 -27.58 3.38 -9.07
CA LEU A 131 -27.10 2.06 -8.70
C LEU A 131 -27.62 1.78 -7.29
N GLY A 132 -28.27 0.64 -7.11
CA GLY A 132 -28.76 0.21 -5.80
C GLY A 132 -27.63 0.11 -4.78
N PHE A 133 -27.98 0.25 -3.51
CA PHE A 133 -27.07 -0.05 -2.41
C PHE A 133 -27.06 -1.55 -2.13
N GLU A 134 -25.89 -2.17 -2.13
CA GLU A 134 -25.67 -3.59 -1.85
C GLU A 134 -24.91 -3.75 -0.53
N TYR A 135 -25.03 -4.90 0.12
CA TYR A 135 -24.27 -5.15 1.34
C TYR A 135 -22.78 -5.26 1.02
N LEU A 136 -21.94 -4.62 1.85
CA LEU A 136 -20.49 -4.62 1.68
C LEU A 136 -19.92 -6.05 1.58
N GLN A 137 -20.46 -6.99 2.35
CA GLN A 137 -20.03 -8.39 2.32
C GLN A 137 -20.22 -9.05 0.94
N ASP A 138 -21.31 -8.72 0.23
CA ASP A 138 -21.66 -9.33 -1.03
C ASP A 138 -20.80 -8.72 -2.14
N VAL A 139 -20.65 -7.39 -2.13
CA VAL A 139 -19.75 -6.69 -3.04
C VAL A 139 -18.31 -7.17 -2.87
N LEU A 140 -17.79 -7.24 -1.65
CA LEU A 140 -16.42 -7.72 -1.40
C LEU A 140 -16.21 -9.15 -1.90
N LYS A 141 -17.17 -10.04 -1.64
CA LYS A 141 -17.13 -11.42 -2.13
C LYS A 141 -17.04 -11.45 -3.66
N ASP A 142 -17.90 -10.72 -4.34
CA ASP A 142 -17.95 -10.69 -5.80
C ASP A 142 -16.68 -10.08 -6.41
N GLN A 143 -16.11 -9.06 -5.77
CA GLN A 143 -14.85 -8.45 -6.19
C GLN A 143 -13.67 -9.42 -6.00
N LEU A 144 -13.61 -10.13 -4.87
CA LEU A 144 -12.58 -11.14 -4.61
C LEU A 144 -12.71 -12.35 -5.56
N ASP A 145 -13.93 -12.80 -5.86
CA ASP A 145 -14.21 -13.89 -6.79
C ASP A 145 -13.84 -13.52 -8.24
N SER A 146 -13.89 -12.23 -8.55
CA SER A 146 -13.60 -11.69 -9.87
C SER A 146 -12.18 -11.14 -10.05
N LEU A 147 -11.26 -11.35 -9.11
CA LEU A 147 -9.87 -10.86 -9.21
C LEU A 147 -9.17 -11.26 -10.50
N ARG A 148 -9.50 -12.42 -11.07
CA ARG A 148 -8.92 -12.96 -12.30
C ARG A 148 -9.43 -12.28 -13.58
N LYS A 149 -10.51 -11.49 -13.52
CA LYS A 149 -11.03 -10.75 -14.68
C LYS A 149 -10.04 -9.66 -15.11
N LYS A 150 -10.04 -9.26 -16.39
CA LYS A 150 -9.14 -8.23 -16.93
C LYS A 150 -9.19 -6.94 -16.10
N SER A 151 -10.40 -6.42 -15.89
CA SER A 151 -10.65 -5.30 -14.97
C SER A 151 -11.21 -5.82 -13.65
N ASN A 152 -10.77 -5.24 -12.55
CA ASN A 152 -11.32 -5.48 -11.24
C ASN A 152 -11.30 -4.16 -10.44
N PRO A 153 -12.47 -3.57 -10.17
CA PRO A 153 -12.58 -2.30 -9.47
C PRO A 153 -11.89 -2.22 -8.10
N LEU A 154 -11.82 -3.33 -7.36
CA LEU A 154 -11.13 -3.37 -6.06
C LEU A 154 -9.65 -3.01 -6.20
N LEU A 155 -8.99 -3.41 -7.29
CA LEU A 155 -7.56 -3.11 -7.52
C LEU A 155 -7.33 -1.64 -7.88
N ASN A 156 -8.28 -0.99 -8.53
CA ASN A 156 -8.21 0.43 -8.91
C ASN A 156 -8.62 1.37 -7.76
N TYR A 157 -9.01 0.81 -6.61
CA TYR A 157 -9.44 1.60 -5.48
C TYR A 157 -8.23 2.30 -4.81
N PRO A 158 -8.38 3.56 -4.34
CA PRO A 158 -7.31 4.26 -3.62
C PRO A 158 -6.75 3.43 -2.47
N LEU A 159 -5.44 3.49 -2.24
CA LEU A 159 -4.75 2.54 -1.35
C LEU A 159 -5.29 2.56 0.08
N ASP A 160 -5.47 3.73 0.68
CA ASP A 160 -6.06 3.88 2.03
C ASP A 160 -7.43 3.20 2.16
N GLY A 161 -8.23 3.35 1.10
CA GLY A 161 -9.53 2.76 1.02
C GLY A 161 -9.49 1.26 0.77
N PHE A 162 -8.53 0.80 -0.01
CA PHE A 162 -8.29 -0.61 -0.26
C PHE A 162 -7.91 -1.32 1.05
N VAL A 163 -7.04 -0.72 1.86
CA VAL A 163 -6.67 -1.23 3.18
C VAL A 163 -7.92 -1.41 4.07
N SER A 164 -8.81 -0.43 4.09
CA SER A 164 -10.08 -0.51 4.82
C SER A 164 -10.98 -1.65 4.32
N LEU A 165 -11.07 -1.84 3.00
CA LEU A 165 -11.85 -2.92 2.37
C LEU A 165 -11.26 -4.30 2.67
N ILE A 166 -9.94 -4.45 2.68
CA ILE A 166 -9.28 -5.71 3.04
C ILE A 166 -9.50 -6.02 4.52
N ARG A 167 -9.46 -5.04 5.41
CA ARG A 167 -9.82 -5.22 6.83
C ARG A 167 -11.27 -5.69 6.99
N ALA A 168 -12.19 -5.08 6.27
CA ALA A 168 -13.58 -5.54 6.20
C ALA A 168 -13.68 -6.99 5.72
N ALA A 169 -12.92 -7.38 4.68
CA ALA A 169 -12.89 -8.75 4.19
C ALA A 169 -12.32 -9.73 5.24
N LEU A 170 -11.31 -9.33 6.01
CA LEU A 170 -10.73 -10.11 7.10
C LEU A 170 -11.72 -10.31 8.26
N ASP A 171 -12.57 -9.33 8.58
CA ASP A 171 -13.65 -9.50 9.55
C ASP A 171 -14.82 -10.36 9.02
N LEU A 172 -14.84 -10.64 7.71
CA LEU A 172 -15.84 -11.43 7.01
C LEU A 172 -15.29 -12.80 6.56
N THR A 173 -14.39 -13.44 7.31
CA THR A 173 -13.77 -14.73 6.94
C THR A 173 -14.76 -15.87 6.64
N SER A 174 -16.00 -15.80 7.14
CA SER A 174 -17.05 -16.77 6.79
C SER A 174 -17.55 -16.64 5.34
N VAL A 175 -17.31 -15.49 4.70
CA VAL A 175 -17.76 -15.14 3.35
C VAL A 175 -16.56 -14.98 2.41
N CYS A 176 -15.53 -14.28 2.86
CA CYS A 176 -14.32 -13.97 2.10
C CYS A 176 -13.21 -14.99 2.41
N GLN A 177 -12.74 -15.71 1.38
CA GLN A 177 -11.70 -16.71 1.53
C GLN A 177 -10.32 -16.06 1.73
N MET A 178 -9.57 -16.51 2.74
CA MET A 178 -8.24 -15.96 3.07
C MET A 178 -7.27 -15.94 1.88
N GLU A 179 -7.25 -17.00 1.08
CA GLU A 179 -6.36 -17.06 -0.09
C GLU A 179 -6.71 -16.01 -1.16
N LYS A 180 -8.00 -15.69 -1.34
CA LYS A 180 -8.41 -14.61 -2.24
C LYS A 180 -8.05 -13.24 -1.70
N ILE A 181 -8.09 -13.06 -0.37
CA ILE A 181 -7.65 -11.83 0.28
C ILE A 181 -6.15 -11.63 0.06
N LYS A 182 -5.33 -12.66 0.30
CA LYS A 182 -3.88 -12.63 0.01
C LYS A 182 -3.60 -12.33 -1.47
N ASP A 183 -4.34 -12.97 -2.38
CA ASP A 183 -4.25 -12.68 -3.82
C ASP A 183 -4.58 -11.21 -4.12
N ALA A 184 -5.64 -10.65 -3.52
CA ALA A 184 -5.99 -9.25 -3.71
C ALA A 184 -4.89 -8.31 -3.23
N VAL A 185 -4.33 -8.54 -2.04
CA VAL A 185 -3.25 -7.73 -1.46
C VAL A 185 -2.00 -7.80 -2.34
N TRP A 186 -1.63 -9.00 -2.80
CA TRP A 186 -0.52 -9.20 -3.71
C TRP A 186 -0.71 -8.46 -5.05
N LEU A 187 -1.88 -8.59 -5.67
CA LEU A 187 -2.18 -7.91 -6.93
C LEU A 187 -2.19 -6.40 -6.76
N ARG A 188 -2.75 -5.89 -5.66
CA ARG A 188 -2.74 -4.47 -5.37
C ARG A 188 -1.31 -3.96 -5.20
N LEU A 189 -0.44 -4.69 -4.51
CA LEU A 189 0.98 -4.34 -4.37
C LEU A 189 1.65 -4.17 -5.74
N LEU A 190 1.52 -5.15 -6.63
CA LEU A 190 2.08 -5.05 -7.98
C LEU A 190 1.46 -3.89 -8.77
N PHE A 191 0.17 -3.64 -8.58
CA PHE A 191 -0.51 -2.51 -9.22
C PHE A 191 0.00 -1.17 -8.69
N THR A 192 0.25 -1.02 -7.39
CA THR A 192 0.83 0.19 -6.77
C THR A 192 2.20 0.52 -7.36
N LEU A 193 3.08 -0.48 -7.52
CA LEU A 193 4.38 -0.30 -8.17
C LEU A 193 4.22 0.25 -9.60
N MET A 194 3.21 -0.24 -10.33
CA MET A 194 2.90 0.25 -11.67
C MET A 194 2.34 1.68 -11.63
N GLU A 195 1.39 1.99 -10.74
CA GLU A 195 0.80 3.33 -10.60
C GLU A 195 1.90 4.38 -10.39
N HIS A 196 2.83 4.16 -9.48
CA HIS A 196 3.93 5.10 -9.23
C HIS A 196 4.92 5.22 -10.39
N HIS A 197 5.16 4.14 -11.14
CA HIS A 197 5.97 4.23 -12.36
C HIS A 197 5.30 5.14 -13.40
N PHE A 198 4.00 4.97 -13.62
CA PHE A 198 3.24 5.80 -14.56
C PHE A 198 3.08 7.24 -14.05
N GLU A 199 3.00 7.45 -12.73
CA GLU A 199 3.00 8.77 -12.12
C GLU A 199 4.33 9.51 -12.39
N LEU A 200 5.47 8.83 -12.20
CA LEU A 200 6.78 9.40 -12.54
C LEU A 200 6.89 9.68 -14.04
N GLN A 201 6.43 8.76 -14.90
CA GLN A 201 6.41 8.96 -16.35
C GLN A 201 5.56 10.17 -16.75
N ALA A 202 4.44 10.42 -16.08
CA ALA A 202 3.59 11.57 -16.34
C ALA A 202 4.23 12.89 -15.87
N LYS A 203 4.97 12.88 -14.75
CA LYS A 203 5.61 14.06 -14.15
C LYS A 203 6.94 14.43 -14.83
N GLU A 204 7.81 13.46 -15.08
CA GLU A 204 9.20 13.67 -15.51
C GLU A 204 9.50 13.14 -16.93
N GLY A 205 8.54 12.41 -17.53
CA GLY A 205 8.66 11.86 -18.86
C GLY A 205 9.15 10.40 -18.90
N GLU A 206 8.84 9.73 -20.01
CA GLU A 206 9.07 8.30 -20.23
C GLU A 206 10.55 7.89 -20.10
N LYS A 207 11.48 8.72 -20.60
CA LYS A 207 12.91 8.40 -20.55
C LYS A 207 13.43 8.33 -19.11
N VAL A 208 13.04 9.31 -18.27
CA VAL A 208 13.50 9.42 -16.88
C VAL A 208 12.93 8.27 -16.05
N ALA A 209 11.62 8.01 -16.15
CA ALA A 209 10.99 6.91 -15.44
C ALA A 209 11.58 5.55 -15.83
N ARG A 210 11.90 5.36 -17.12
CA ARG A 210 12.52 4.14 -17.63
C ARG A 210 13.95 3.97 -17.10
N GLU A 211 14.75 5.03 -17.08
CA GLU A 211 16.11 5.00 -16.55
C GLU A 211 16.11 4.70 -15.04
N ALA A 212 15.22 5.34 -14.29
CA ALA A 212 15.03 5.07 -12.87
C ALA A 212 14.68 3.59 -12.60
N LEU A 213 13.79 3.01 -13.41
CA LEU A 213 13.46 1.58 -13.33
C LEU A 213 14.64 0.70 -13.75
N ASN A 214 15.40 1.06 -14.78
CA ASN A 214 16.58 0.30 -15.23
C ASN A 214 17.67 0.24 -14.15
N ASN A 215 17.91 1.35 -13.44
CA ASN A 215 18.88 1.41 -12.35
C ASN A 215 18.54 0.45 -11.20
N LEU A 216 17.25 0.09 -11.04
CA LEU A 216 16.80 -0.89 -10.06
C LEU A 216 16.96 -2.34 -10.54
N LEU A 217 17.08 -2.57 -11.84
CA LEU A 217 17.09 -3.90 -12.46
C LEU A 217 18.50 -4.42 -12.78
N ILE A 218 19.51 -3.57 -12.71
CA ILE A 218 20.92 -3.93 -12.97
C ILE A 218 21.67 -4.06 -11.64
N GLU A 219 22.47 -5.11 -11.49
CA GLU A 219 23.47 -5.19 -10.43
C GLU A 219 24.70 -4.40 -10.87
N LYS A 220 25.09 -3.40 -10.07
CA LYS A 220 26.39 -2.77 -10.28
C LYS A 220 27.46 -3.74 -9.76
N PRO A 221 28.54 -4.00 -10.53
CA PRO A 221 29.64 -4.81 -10.03
C PRO A 221 30.20 -4.20 -8.75
N SER A 222 30.19 -4.98 -7.68
CA SER A 222 30.78 -4.64 -6.38
C SER A 222 32.32 -4.57 -6.50
N GLY A 223 32.84 -3.52 -7.13
CA GLY A 223 34.25 -3.42 -7.52
C GLY A 223 34.96 -2.12 -7.13
N TYR A 224 34.29 -1.18 -6.47
CA TYR A 224 34.96 0.00 -5.90
C TYR A 224 34.41 0.28 -4.50
N SER A 225 35.03 -0.34 -3.50
CA SER A 225 35.07 0.25 -2.15
C SER A 225 35.75 1.60 -2.28
N GLN A 226 35.00 2.70 -2.08
CA GLN A 226 35.60 3.98 -1.69
C GLN A 226 36.15 3.82 -0.27
N ALA A 227 37.33 3.21 -0.16
CA ALA A 227 38.15 3.32 1.03
C ALA A 227 38.89 4.65 0.97
N GLY A 228 38.51 5.57 1.87
CA GLY A 228 39.41 6.59 2.40
C GLY A 228 39.55 7.89 1.60
N GLN A 229 38.66 8.84 1.87
CA GLN A 229 39.05 10.26 1.98
C GLN A 229 38.30 10.89 3.15
N THR A 230 38.72 10.51 4.36
CA THR A 230 38.60 11.40 5.52
C THR A 230 39.63 12.49 5.34
N ILE A 231 39.20 13.64 4.81
CA ILE A 231 39.98 14.87 4.86
C ILE A 231 39.86 15.38 6.30
N SER A 232 40.91 15.13 7.10
CA SER A 232 41.12 15.83 8.35
C SER A 232 41.55 17.26 8.03
N ALA A 233 40.69 18.22 8.36
CA ALA A 233 41.07 19.62 8.44
C ALA A 233 41.88 19.82 9.73
N THR A 234 43.19 20.06 9.57
CA THR A 234 44.02 20.72 10.57
C THR A 234 44.50 22.03 9.97
N GLU A 235 44.05 23.12 10.57
CA GLU A 235 44.40 24.50 10.25
C GLU A 235 45.85 24.80 10.70
N ASP A 236 46.61 25.33 9.74
CA ASP A 236 47.56 26.45 9.77
C ASP A 236 48.39 26.79 11.02
N GLY A 237 49.70 27.01 10.74
CA GLY A 237 50.48 28.04 11.43
C GLY A 237 52.01 27.96 11.28
N ALA A 238 52.55 28.67 10.27
CA ALA A 238 53.94 29.19 10.13
C ALA A 238 55.10 28.15 10.04
N ASP A 239 56.18 28.31 9.27
CA ASP A 239 56.97 29.51 8.99
C ASP A 239 58.02 29.24 7.88
N GLU A 240 58.51 30.33 7.27
CA GLU A 240 59.80 30.56 6.59
C GLU A 240 60.34 29.71 5.39
N SER A 241 60.25 30.33 4.21
CA SER A 241 61.37 30.74 3.32
C SER A 241 62.16 29.75 2.42
N PRO A 242 62.75 30.24 1.30
CA PRO A 242 62.97 29.49 0.05
C PRO A 242 64.44 29.24 -0.30
N ASP A 243 64.74 28.23 -1.15
CA ASP A 243 65.63 28.41 -2.32
C ASP A 243 65.84 27.15 -3.20
N GLU A 244 66.20 27.44 -4.46
CA GLU A 244 66.99 26.65 -5.44
C GLU A 244 66.39 25.52 -6.33
N LEU A 245 66.24 25.90 -7.61
CA LEU A 245 66.85 25.34 -8.85
C LEU A 245 66.79 23.81 -9.17
N THR A 246 66.06 23.51 -10.25
CA THR A 246 66.15 22.48 -11.33
C THR A 246 67.44 21.63 -11.47
N PRO A 247 67.50 20.43 -12.16
CA PRO A 247 66.75 20.08 -13.40
C PRO A 247 66.40 18.58 -13.68
N MET A 248 65.69 18.40 -14.81
CA MET A 248 65.54 17.25 -15.73
C MET A 248 66.11 15.87 -15.37
N GLY A 249 65.29 14.83 -15.59
CA GLY A 249 65.79 13.51 -16.00
C GLY A 249 64.73 12.44 -16.25
N GLY A 250 64.63 11.99 -17.51
CA GLY A 250 64.30 10.63 -18.00
C GLY A 250 63.01 9.95 -17.51
N GLY A 251 62.08 9.54 -18.37
CA GLY A 251 62.33 8.47 -19.34
C GLY A 251 62.03 7.10 -18.72
N GLY A 252 60.80 6.61 -18.86
CA GLY A 252 60.37 5.30 -18.34
C GLY A 252 58.99 4.88 -18.83
N SER A 253 58.97 4.23 -20.00
CA SER A 253 57.81 3.53 -20.56
C SER A 253 57.54 2.24 -19.78
N GLN A 254 56.28 1.96 -19.42
CA GLN A 254 55.72 0.59 -19.41
C GLN A 254 54.20 0.59 -19.12
N THR A 255 53.44 0.42 -20.21
CA THR A 255 52.34 -0.55 -20.36
C THR A 255 51.45 -0.85 -19.15
N ALA A 256 50.27 -0.24 -19.13
CA ALA A 256 49.08 -0.87 -18.58
C ALA A 256 48.02 -0.91 -19.69
N ASN A 257 48.09 -1.96 -20.51
CA ASN A 257 46.95 -2.43 -21.30
C ASN A 257 45.88 -2.90 -20.30
N GLY A 258 45.07 -1.96 -19.80
CA GLY A 258 43.79 -2.29 -19.23
C GLY A 258 42.87 -2.69 -20.38
N ASN A 259 42.67 -3.99 -20.57
CA ASN A 259 41.50 -4.45 -21.30
C ASN A 259 40.28 -3.73 -20.70
N PRO A 260 39.41 -3.08 -21.49
CA PRO A 260 38.11 -2.70 -21.00
C PRO A 260 37.38 -3.99 -20.67
N GLU A 261 37.40 -4.36 -19.40
CA GLU A 261 36.61 -5.44 -18.84
C GLU A 261 35.17 -5.15 -19.25
N LEU A 262 34.64 -5.96 -20.16
CA LEU A 262 33.25 -5.90 -20.60
C LEU A 262 32.40 -6.09 -19.35
N VAL A 263 31.95 -4.98 -18.76
CA VAL A 263 30.98 -4.97 -17.67
C VAL A 263 29.71 -5.56 -18.24
N ILE A 264 29.51 -6.85 -18.01
CA ILE A 264 28.24 -7.51 -18.32
C ILE A 264 27.29 -7.09 -17.21
N ASP A 265 26.39 -6.16 -17.53
CA ASP A 265 25.29 -5.80 -16.64
C ASP A 265 24.47 -7.07 -16.31
N THR A 266 24.65 -7.60 -15.09
CA THR A 266 23.86 -8.73 -14.61
C THR A 266 22.48 -8.23 -14.20
N LYS A 267 21.45 -8.93 -14.69
CA LYS A 267 20.05 -8.61 -14.37
C LYS A 267 19.71 -9.14 -13.00
N LYS A 268 19.14 -8.29 -12.15
CA LYS A 268 18.69 -8.67 -10.81
C LYS A 268 17.56 -9.68 -10.88
N THR A 269 17.72 -10.80 -10.18
CA THR A 269 16.69 -11.84 -10.09
C THR A 269 15.85 -11.73 -8.81
N SER A 270 16.18 -10.76 -7.94
CA SER A 270 15.51 -10.50 -6.68
C SER A 270 15.57 -9.00 -6.34
N VAL A 271 14.45 -8.43 -5.89
CA VAL A 271 14.33 -7.04 -5.46
C VAL A 271 13.45 -7.00 -4.21
N SER A 272 14.02 -6.69 -3.05
CA SER A 272 13.27 -6.61 -1.79
C SER A 272 12.40 -5.35 -1.71
N LEU A 273 11.34 -5.40 -0.89
CA LEU A 273 10.53 -4.22 -0.60
C LEU A 273 11.36 -3.12 0.09
N GLU A 274 12.29 -3.49 0.96
CA GLU A 274 13.25 -2.55 1.58
C GLU A 274 14.08 -1.79 0.54
N THR A 275 14.51 -2.47 -0.53
CA THR A 275 15.22 -1.82 -1.63
C THR A 275 14.32 -0.82 -2.35
N LEU A 276 13.02 -1.14 -2.49
CA LEU A 276 12.05 -0.29 -3.17
C LEU A 276 11.63 0.94 -2.35
N GLN A 277 11.72 0.88 -1.01
CA GLN A 277 11.42 1.99 -0.10
C GLN A 277 12.23 3.26 -0.39
N GLN A 278 13.44 3.09 -0.93
CA GLN A 278 14.35 4.18 -1.26
C GLN A 278 14.17 4.68 -2.70
N THR A 279 13.02 4.40 -3.32
CA THR A 279 12.79 4.61 -4.76
C THR A 279 11.43 5.25 -5.01
N HIS A 280 11.23 5.75 -6.24
CA HIS A 280 9.95 6.30 -6.67
C HIS A 280 8.81 5.27 -6.70
N LEU A 281 9.11 3.97 -6.77
CA LEU A 281 8.09 2.94 -6.95
C LEU A 281 7.35 2.60 -5.66
N PHE A 282 7.97 2.81 -4.51
CA PHE A 282 7.42 2.39 -3.23
C PHE A 282 7.83 3.34 -2.10
N PRO A 283 7.31 4.58 -2.07
CA PRO A 283 7.60 5.52 -0.99
C PRO A 283 7.30 4.98 0.43
N PRO A 284 7.95 5.50 1.50
CA PRO A 284 7.77 5.01 2.86
C PRO A 284 6.33 5.01 3.38
N ASP A 285 5.54 6.03 3.02
CA ASP A 285 4.12 6.17 3.38
C ASP A 285 3.24 5.04 2.81
N ILE A 286 3.63 4.47 1.68
CA ILE A 286 2.94 3.33 1.06
C ILE A 286 3.20 2.05 1.87
N LEU A 287 4.43 1.84 2.34
CA LEU A 287 4.76 0.69 3.17
C LEU A 287 3.94 0.70 4.46
N GLU A 288 3.86 1.84 5.14
CA GLU A 288 3.08 1.99 6.37
C GLU A 288 1.62 1.57 6.15
N GLN A 289 1.03 1.93 5.00
CA GLN A 289 -0.33 1.50 4.65
C GLN A 289 -0.45 -0.03 4.47
N TYR A 290 0.52 -0.68 3.83
CA TYR A 290 0.52 -2.14 3.68
C TYR A 290 0.82 -2.89 4.99
N GLN A 291 1.64 -2.32 5.87
CA GLN A 291 1.94 -2.91 7.18
C GLN A 291 0.70 -3.01 8.06
N ARG A 292 -0.29 -2.13 7.87
CA ARG A 292 -1.63 -2.25 8.50
C ARG A 292 -2.39 -3.52 8.09
N LEU A 293 -1.93 -4.23 7.06
CA LEU A 293 -2.47 -5.52 6.61
C LEU A 293 -1.65 -6.73 7.08
N ALA A 294 -0.75 -6.56 8.06
CA ALA A 294 0.27 -7.50 8.53
C ALA A 294 -0.01 -9.01 8.39
N SER A 295 -1.22 -9.49 8.72
CA SER A 295 -1.56 -10.93 8.65
C SER A 295 -1.62 -11.51 7.23
N VAL A 296 -1.75 -10.66 6.21
CA VAL A 296 -1.88 -11.05 4.80
C VAL A 296 -0.87 -10.37 3.88
N PHE A 297 -0.04 -9.47 4.40
CA PHE A 297 1.01 -8.81 3.63
C PHE A 297 2.27 -9.69 3.55
N PRO A 298 2.78 -10.02 2.34
CA PRO A 298 3.83 -11.02 2.15
C PRO A 298 5.26 -10.48 2.37
N GLU A 299 5.46 -9.43 3.17
CA GLU A 299 6.75 -8.73 3.29
C GLU A 299 7.92 -9.65 3.66
N LYS A 300 7.66 -10.63 4.53
CA LYS A 300 8.68 -11.52 5.10
C LYS A 300 8.99 -12.75 4.24
N GLU A 301 8.36 -12.87 3.08
CA GLU A 301 8.43 -14.06 2.25
C GLU A 301 9.54 -13.94 1.19
N GLU A 302 10.47 -14.89 1.13
CA GLU A 302 11.59 -14.85 0.18
C GLU A 302 11.15 -14.85 -1.29
N TRP A 303 10.04 -15.53 -1.61
CA TRP A 303 9.50 -15.59 -2.97
C TRP A 303 8.99 -14.21 -3.43
N CYS A 304 8.62 -13.32 -2.50
CA CYS A 304 8.09 -11.99 -2.79
C CYS A 304 9.11 -11.17 -3.60
N ALA A 305 10.36 -11.12 -3.13
CA ALA A 305 11.41 -10.34 -3.78
C ALA A 305 11.72 -10.81 -5.21
N ARG A 306 11.64 -12.12 -5.45
CA ARG A 306 11.89 -12.73 -6.76
C ARG A 306 10.73 -12.44 -7.72
N ALA A 307 9.49 -12.61 -7.27
CA ALA A 307 8.31 -12.30 -8.07
C ALA A 307 8.22 -10.80 -8.41
N ILE A 308 8.56 -9.91 -7.48
CA ILE A 308 8.70 -8.47 -7.71
C ILE A 308 9.75 -8.20 -8.79
N ALA A 309 10.94 -8.79 -8.70
CA ALA A 309 11.99 -8.59 -9.69
C ALA A 309 11.52 -8.95 -11.12
N VAL A 310 10.90 -10.14 -11.28
CA VAL A 310 10.33 -10.54 -12.58
C VAL A 310 9.27 -9.55 -13.05
N PHE A 311 8.36 -9.11 -12.17
CA PHE A 311 7.34 -8.12 -12.50
C PHE A 311 7.95 -6.79 -12.97
N LEU A 312 8.97 -6.27 -12.28
CA LEU A 312 9.64 -5.03 -12.66
C LEU A 312 10.35 -5.14 -14.02
N HIS A 313 10.93 -6.29 -14.35
CA HIS A 313 11.45 -6.55 -15.70
C HIS A 313 10.35 -6.58 -16.76
N VAL A 314 9.18 -7.14 -16.46
CA VAL A 314 8.01 -7.07 -17.35
C VAL A 314 7.58 -5.62 -17.53
N LEU A 315 7.44 -4.86 -16.44
CA LEU A 315 7.03 -3.46 -16.47
C LEU A 315 8.00 -2.63 -17.32
N TYR A 316 9.31 -2.79 -17.11
CA TYR A 316 10.34 -2.12 -17.91
C TYR A 316 10.21 -2.39 -19.40
N LYS A 317 9.82 -3.61 -19.78
CA LYS A 317 9.68 -3.96 -21.20
C LYS A 317 8.36 -3.47 -21.80
N GLU A 318 7.26 -3.65 -21.08
CA GLU A 318 5.90 -3.50 -21.61
C GLU A 318 5.30 -2.11 -21.34
N SER A 319 5.97 -1.24 -20.55
CA SER A 319 5.49 0.14 -20.32
C SER A 319 5.63 1.05 -21.55
N LEU A 320 6.48 0.70 -22.51
CA LEU A 320 6.69 1.47 -23.74
C LEU A 320 5.39 1.65 -24.53
N GLY A 321 4.99 2.90 -24.71
CA GLY A 321 3.78 3.24 -25.48
C GLY A 321 2.44 2.99 -24.78
N SER A 322 2.44 2.45 -23.55
CA SER A 322 1.23 2.43 -22.73
C SER A 322 0.97 3.80 -22.13
N ARG A 323 -0.31 4.16 -21.99
CA ARG A 323 -0.73 5.45 -21.41
C ARG A 323 -1.31 5.35 -20.00
N ASN A 324 -1.67 4.15 -19.55
CA ASN A 324 -2.38 3.96 -18.29
C ASN A 324 -2.01 2.62 -17.64
N ALA A 325 -1.65 2.68 -16.35
CA ALA A 325 -1.41 1.53 -15.47
C ALA A 325 -2.57 0.53 -15.48
N THR A 326 -3.83 0.98 -15.33
CA THR A 326 -5.01 0.09 -15.23
C THR A 326 -5.14 -0.84 -16.44
N ASN A 327 -5.02 -0.28 -17.64
CA ASN A 327 -5.14 -1.05 -18.87
C ASN A 327 -3.99 -2.04 -19.02
N LEU A 328 -2.75 -1.58 -18.81
CA LEU A 328 -1.57 -2.43 -18.90
C LEU A 328 -1.60 -3.55 -17.88
N PHE A 329 -1.91 -3.26 -16.61
CA PHE A 329 -2.00 -4.25 -15.55
C PHE A 329 -3.04 -5.33 -15.88
N GLY A 330 -4.22 -4.91 -16.32
CA GLY A 330 -5.27 -5.83 -16.76
C GLY A 330 -4.81 -6.73 -17.91
N GLU A 331 -4.06 -6.21 -18.86
CA GLU A 331 -3.50 -6.99 -19.98
C GLU A 331 -2.42 -7.96 -19.54
N LEU A 332 -1.46 -7.52 -18.73
CA LEU A 332 -0.39 -8.37 -18.23
C LEU A 332 -0.94 -9.52 -17.39
N LYS A 333 -1.96 -9.28 -16.56
CA LYS A 333 -2.61 -10.31 -15.73
C LYS A 333 -3.26 -11.42 -16.56
N MET A 334 -3.70 -11.11 -17.78
CA MET A 334 -4.30 -12.07 -18.71
C MET A 334 -3.26 -12.87 -19.51
N GLN A 335 -1.98 -12.48 -19.49
CA GLN A 335 -0.94 -13.19 -20.22
C GLN A 335 -0.61 -14.53 -19.56
N ARG A 336 -0.80 -15.64 -20.27
CA ARG A 336 -0.52 -17.00 -19.76
C ARG A 336 0.91 -17.16 -19.24
N ARG A 337 1.90 -16.54 -19.90
CA ARG A 337 3.33 -16.60 -19.51
C ARG A 337 3.62 -15.94 -18.16
N LEU A 338 2.78 -14.99 -17.72
CA LEU A 338 2.96 -14.25 -16.47
C LEU A 338 2.11 -14.82 -15.33
N ARG A 339 1.35 -15.90 -15.58
CA ARG A 339 0.42 -16.48 -14.61
C ARG A 339 1.09 -16.81 -13.28
N MET A 340 2.35 -17.25 -13.29
CA MET A 340 3.08 -17.57 -12.05
C MET A 340 3.32 -16.34 -11.17
N ILE A 341 3.60 -15.17 -11.75
CA ILE A 341 3.82 -13.93 -10.99
C ILE A 341 2.54 -13.51 -10.26
N TYR A 342 1.40 -13.61 -10.94
CA TYR A 342 0.12 -13.12 -10.40
C TYR A 342 -0.59 -14.14 -9.49
N TRP A 343 -0.50 -15.43 -9.79
CA TRP A 343 -1.36 -16.47 -9.18
C TRP A 343 -0.60 -17.67 -8.62
N GLY A 344 0.71 -17.72 -8.78
CA GLY A 344 1.57 -18.83 -8.35
C GLY A 344 2.88 -18.35 -7.77
N ARG A 345 2.87 -17.15 -7.18
CA ARG A 345 4.03 -16.36 -6.74
C ARG A 345 4.98 -17.13 -5.81
N GLU A 346 4.43 -18.03 -4.99
CA GLU A 346 5.16 -18.90 -4.06
C GLU A 346 6.07 -19.91 -4.78
N ASN A 347 5.82 -20.18 -6.07
CA ASN A 347 6.63 -21.09 -6.89
C ASN A 347 7.74 -20.35 -7.67
N VAL A 348 7.90 -19.04 -7.49
CA VAL A 348 8.95 -18.27 -8.16
C VAL A 348 10.25 -18.38 -7.35
N ASP A 349 10.98 -19.47 -7.56
CA ASP A 349 12.34 -19.62 -7.05
C ASP A 349 13.37 -18.82 -7.89
N GLN A 350 14.63 -18.83 -7.47
CA GLN A 350 15.69 -18.05 -8.11
C GLN A 350 15.93 -18.47 -9.56
N LEU A 351 15.91 -19.78 -9.84
CA LEU A 351 16.11 -20.32 -11.19
C LEU A 351 14.95 -19.94 -12.09
N THR A 352 13.72 -20.10 -11.59
CA THR A 352 12.48 -19.73 -12.28
C THR A 352 12.46 -18.24 -12.58
N ALA A 353 12.86 -17.38 -11.64
CA ALA A 353 12.96 -15.94 -11.87
C ALA A 353 13.98 -15.61 -12.98
N ALA A 354 15.18 -16.20 -12.93
CA ALA A 354 16.22 -16.01 -13.95
C ALA A 354 15.76 -16.47 -15.35
N ASP A 355 15.08 -17.61 -15.43
CA ASP A 355 14.53 -18.14 -16.68
C ASP A 355 13.43 -17.23 -17.24
N MET A 356 12.50 -16.78 -16.40
CA MET A 356 11.45 -15.85 -16.80
C MET A 356 12.04 -14.52 -17.29
N ILE A 357 13.02 -13.96 -16.58
CA ILE A 357 13.72 -12.74 -16.98
C ILE A 357 14.43 -12.95 -18.31
N SER A 358 15.13 -14.08 -18.51
CA SER A 358 15.78 -14.40 -19.77
C SER A 358 14.77 -14.45 -20.93
N VAL A 359 13.60 -15.05 -20.73
CA VAL A 359 12.52 -15.10 -21.72
C VAL A 359 11.96 -13.72 -22.05
N ILE A 360 11.86 -12.82 -21.06
CA ILE A 360 11.39 -11.44 -21.26
C ILE A 360 12.27 -10.71 -22.28
N TYR A 361 13.59 -10.89 -22.26
CA TYR A 361 14.52 -10.17 -23.15
C TYR A 361 14.90 -10.88 -24.46
N ARG A 362 14.46 -12.13 -24.68
CA ARG A 362 14.69 -12.85 -25.96
C ARG A 362 13.74 -12.43 -27.09
N LYS A 363 12.68 -11.72 -26.75
CA LYS A 363 11.74 -11.09 -27.71
C LYS A 363 12.05 -9.61 -27.80
#